data_AF-A0A812FPY4-F1
#
_entry.id   AF-A0A812FPY4-F1
#
_cell.length_a   1.000
_cell.length_b   1.000
_cell.length_c   1.000
_cell.angle_alpha   90.00
_cell.angle_beta   90.00
_cell.angle_gamma   90.00
#
_symmetry.space_group_name_H-M   'P 1'
#
loop_
_entity.id
_entity.type
_entity.pdbx_description
1 polymer ?
#
loop_
_entity_poly.entity_id
_entity_poly.type
_entity_poly.pdbx_seq_one_letter_code
_entity_poly.pdbx_strand_id
1 'polypeptide(L)'
;MLSIIDIVTIIAMVAAVIAAIPIVRDWLPIKLSDKERDVLLLAKVDDGYPYMILFVCGLSKRSYVQTPFKHDSNIYVSDEIASLACKKLINVAFLRQGGDYVGDGQFVWYMLTQEGIKVLNRLNQTQSL
;
A
#
# COMPACT_ATOMS: atom_id res chain seq x y z
N MET A 1 41.39 -20.53 22.34
CA MET A 1 41.81 -19.15 22.04
C MET A 1 41.45 -18.93 20.58
N LEU A 2 40.45 -18.10 20.25
CA LEU A 2 40.13 -17.82 18.84
C LEU A 2 41.27 -16.97 18.24
N SER A 3 41.71 -17.33 17.04
CA SER A 3 42.72 -16.54 16.33
C SER A 3 42.08 -15.25 15.80
N ILE A 4 42.89 -14.21 15.56
CA ILE A 4 42.41 -12.92 15.01
C ILE A 4 41.65 -13.14 13.68
N ILE A 5 42.07 -14.15 12.91
CA ILE A 5 41.45 -14.54 11.64
C ILE A 5 40.03 -15.11 11.85
N ASP A 6 39.80 -15.86 12.92
CA ASP A 6 38.48 -16.41 13.26
C ASP A 6 37.52 -15.29 13.67
N ILE A 7 38.02 -14.27 14.36
CA ILE A 7 37.23 -13.09 14.76
C ILE A 7 36.82 -12.28 13.53
N VAL A 8 37.76 -12.05 12.61
CA VAL A 8 37.50 -11.29 11.37
C VAL A 8 36.50 -12.00 10.46
N THR A 9 36.59 -13.32 10.35
CA THR A 9 35.66 -14.12 9.51
C THR A 9 34.24 -14.13 10.08
N ILE A 10 34.08 -14.24 11.41
CA ILE A 10 32.76 -14.14 12.05
C ILE A 10 32.13 -12.76 11.80
N ILE A 11 32.90 -11.68 11.94
CA ILE A 11 32.40 -10.31 11.71
C ILE A 11 32.00 -10.13 10.25
N ALA A 12 32.83 -10.60 9.30
CA ALA A 12 32.52 -10.53 7.87
C ALA A 12 31.25 -11.31 7.51
N MET A 13 31.04 -12.48 8.12
CA MET A 13 29.84 -13.30 7.91
C MET A 13 28.58 -12.60 8.44
N VAL A 14 28.63 -12.03 9.64
CA VAL A 14 27.51 -11.27 10.22
C VAL A 14 27.19 -10.03 9.37
N ALA A 15 28.22 -9.29 8.94
CA ALA A 15 28.04 -8.13 8.08
C ALA A 15 27.39 -8.49 6.73
N ALA A 16 27.81 -9.61 6.12
CA ALA A 16 27.24 -10.10 4.87
C ALA A 16 25.76 -10.49 5.02
N VAL A 17 25.38 -11.15 6.13
CA VAL A 17 23.99 -11.52 6.40
C VAL A 17 23.13 -10.26 6.59
N ILE A 18 23.59 -9.28 7.37
CA ILE A 18 22.86 -8.04 7.60
C ILE A 18 22.68 -7.26 6.29
N ALA A 19 23.72 -7.20 5.44
CA ALA A 19 23.66 -6.56 4.14
C ALA A 19 22.69 -7.28 3.17
N ALA A 20 22.54 -8.60 3.29
CA ALA A 20 21.64 -9.39 2.47
C ALA A 20 20.16 -9.27 2.89
N ILE A 21 19.86 -8.99 4.16
CA ILE A 21 18.47 -8.85 4.67
C ILE A 21 17.61 -7.88 3.84
N PRO A 22 18.02 -6.62 3.55
CA PRO A 22 17.21 -5.71 2.74
C PRO A 22 16.99 -6.24 1.32
N ILE A 23 18.03 -6.84 0.72
CA ILE A 23 17.96 -7.41 -0.63
C ILE A 23 16.95 -8.55 -0.69
N VAL A 24 17.00 -9.49 0.26
CA VAL A 24 16.07 -10.63 0.33
C VAL A 24 14.65 -10.17 0.67
N ARG A 25 14.50 -9.14 1.50
CA ARG A 25 13.19 -8.57 1.85
C ARG A 25 12.49 -7.96 0.63
N ASP A 26 13.23 -7.34 -0.28
CA ASP A 26 12.68 -6.78 -1.52
C ASP A 26 12.26 -7.86 -2.53
N TRP A 27 12.77 -9.09 -2.37
CA TRP A 27 12.44 -10.23 -3.24
C TRP A 27 11.19 -10.97 -2.81
N LEU A 28 10.78 -10.84 -1.54
CA LEU A 28 9.58 -11.50 -1.04
C LEU A 28 8.33 -10.78 -1.56
N PRO A 29 7.39 -11.49 -2.21
CA PRO A 29 6.17 -10.87 -2.68
C PRO A 29 5.39 -10.33 -1.49
N ILE A 30 4.99 -9.06 -1.59
CA ILE A 30 4.15 -8.42 -0.58
C ILE A 30 2.83 -9.19 -0.53
N LYS A 31 2.57 -9.85 0.61
CA LYS A 31 1.32 -10.57 0.83
C LYS A 31 0.18 -9.56 0.96
N LEU A 32 -0.79 -9.67 0.07
CA LEU A 32 -2.03 -8.89 0.09
C LEU A 32 -3.21 -9.80 0.44
N SER A 33 -4.12 -9.31 1.27
CA SER A 33 -5.45 -9.89 1.43
C SER A 33 -6.31 -9.61 0.18
N ASP A 34 -7.39 -10.35 0.01
CA ASP A 34 -8.29 -10.15 -1.14
C ASP A 34 -8.86 -8.73 -1.18
N LYS A 35 -9.29 -8.19 -0.03
CA LYS A 35 -9.77 -6.81 0.05
C LYS A 35 -8.72 -5.75 -0.24
N GLU A 36 -7.46 -5.97 0.16
CA GLU A 36 -6.37 -5.06 -0.19
C GLU A 36 -6.11 -5.05 -1.70
N ARG A 37 -6.25 -6.21 -2.36
CA ARG A 37 -6.16 -6.30 -3.83
C ARG A 37 -7.30 -5.53 -4.48
N ASP A 38 -8.53 -5.69 -3.98
CA ASP A 38 -9.69 -4.98 -4.53
C ASP A 38 -9.52 -3.45 -4.41
N VAL A 39 -9.02 -2.97 -3.27
CA VAL A 39 -8.71 -1.55 -3.05
C VAL A 39 -7.61 -1.04 -4.01
N LEU A 40 -6.57 -1.85 -4.28
CA LEU A 40 -5.53 -1.47 -5.25
C LEU A 40 -6.06 -1.46 -6.69
N LEU A 41 -6.90 -2.43 -7.06
CA LEU A 41 -7.52 -2.50 -8.38
C LEU A 41 -8.46 -1.32 -8.62
N LEU A 42 -9.18 -0.88 -7.57
CA LEU A 42 -10.03 0.30 -7.61
C LEU A 42 -9.26 1.54 -8.08
N ALA A 43 -8.00 1.71 -7.68
CA ALA A 43 -7.18 2.85 -8.07
C ALA A 43 -6.91 2.96 -9.58
N LYS A 44 -7.02 1.85 -10.31
CA LYS A 44 -6.75 1.78 -11.75
C LYS A 44 -7.97 2.04 -12.62
N VAL A 45 -9.18 1.96 -12.06
CA VAL A 45 -10.44 2.06 -12.81
C VAL A 45 -10.58 3.36 -13.61
N ASP A 46 -9.82 4.41 -13.27
CA ASP A 46 -9.86 5.68 -13.97
C ASP A 46 -8.78 5.87 -15.05
N ASP A 47 -7.83 4.94 -15.23
CA ASP A 47 -6.68 4.97 -16.15
C ASP A 47 -5.85 6.30 -16.18
N GLY A 48 -6.22 7.28 -15.35
CA GLY A 48 -5.60 8.59 -15.22
C GLY A 48 -4.50 8.55 -14.17
N TYR A 49 -3.28 8.88 -14.59
CA TYR A 49 -2.18 9.11 -13.66
C TYR A 49 -2.33 10.50 -12.99
N PRO A 50 -2.09 10.63 -11.68
CA PRO A 50 -1.69 9.58 -10.73
C PRO A 50 -2.86 8.67 -10.30
N TYR A 51 -2.56 7.37 -10.11
CA TYR A 51 -3.55 6.42 -9.59
C TYR A 51 -3.90 6.78 -8.14
N MET A 52 -5.16 7.14 -7.93
CA MET A 52 -5.65 7.69 -6.68
C MET A 52 -6.85 6.90 -6.18
N ILE A 53 -6.98 6.83 -4.86
CA ILE A 53 -8.16 6.32 -4.16
C ILE A 53 -8.62 7.34 -3.12
N LEU A 54 -9.93 7.47 -2.99
CA LEU A 54 -10.55 8.36 -2.02
C LEU A 54 -11.06 7.53 -0.85
N PHE A 55 -10.47 7.73 0.32
CA PHE A 55 -10.95 7.17 1.57
C PHE A 55 -11.93 8.12 2.24
N VAL A 56 -13.10 7.59 2.59
CA VAL A 56 -14.17 8.32 3.27
C VAL A 56 -14.35 7.74 4.66
N CYS A 57 -14.04 8.56 5.66
CA CYS A 57 -14.33 8.24 7.05
C CYS A 57 -15.81 8.58 7.33
N GLY A 58 -16.68 7.58 7.21
CA GLY A 58 -18.11 7.76 7.47
C GLY A 58 -18.38 7.93 8.97
N LEU A 59 -19.04 9.03 9.34
CA LEU A 59 -19.48 9.28 10.73
C LEU A 59 -20.70 8.43 11.12
N SER A 60 -21.51 8.01 10.14
CA SER A 60 -22.74 7.22 10.34
C SER A 60 -22.81 5.92 9.51
N LYS A 61 -21.94 5.79 8.49
CA LYS A 61 -21.78 4.60 7.66
C LYS A 61 -20.35 4.07 7.83
N ARG A 62 -20.14 2.75 7.69
CA ARG A 62 -18.80 2.14 7.74
C ARG A 62 -17.83 2.86 6.81
N SER A 63 -16.57 2.97 7.19
CA SER A 63 -15.49 3.51 6.36
C SER A 63 -15.41 2.78 5.02
N TYR A 64 -15.19 3.53 3.95
CA TYR A 64 -15.12 2.97 2.60
C TYR A 64 -14.12 3.71 1.72
N VAL A 65 -13.71 3.05 0.65
CA VAL A 65 -12.84 3.56 -0.40
C VAL A 65 -13.63 3.62 -1.69
N GLN A 66 -13.41 4.68 -2.46
CA GLN A 66 -14.01 4.87 -3.77
C GLN A 66 -12.96 5.39 -4.77
N THR A 67 -13.21 5.20 -6.05
CA THR A 67 -12.48 5.90 -7.11
C THR A 67 -12.74 7.40 -7.01
N PRO A 68 -11.73 8.24 -7.25
CA PRO A 68 -11.93 9.64 -7.60
C PRO A 68 -12.93 9.76 -8.76
N PHE A 69 -13.87 10.71 -8.66
CA PHE A 69 -14.76 11.13 -9.75
C PHE A 69 -15.78 10.11 -10.28
N LYS A 70 -15.57 8.81 -10.05
CA LYS A 70 -16.53 7.72 -10.28
C LYS A 70 -17.00 7.18 -8.93
N HIS A 71 -18.14 7.67 -8.46
CA HIS A 71 -18.75 7.26 -7.17
C HIS A 71 -19.51 5.93 -7.25
N ASP A 72 -19.40 5.19 -8.36
CA ASP A 72 -20.23 4.02 -8.64
C ASP A 72 -19.77 2.75 -7.92
N SER A 73 -18.51 2.70 -7.45
CA SER A 73 -17.95 1.54 -6.74
C SER A 73 -17.37 1.92 -5.38
N ASN A 74 -18.05 1.47 -4.32
CA ASN A 74 -17.64 1.66 -2.93
C ASN A 74 -17.18 0.32 -2.33
N ILE A 75 -15.96 0.29 -1.81
CA ILE A 75 -15.42 -0.86 -1.07
C ILE A 75 -15.38 -0.50 0.42
N TYR A 76 -16.14 -1.21 1.25
CA TYR A 76 -16.08 -1.02 2.70
C TYR A 76 -14.79 -1.60 3.27
N VAL A 77 -14.05 -0.78 4.01
CA VAL A 77 -12.76 -1.09 4.59
C VAL A 77 -12.79 -0.89 6.10
N SER A 78 -11.98 -1.67 6.82
CA SER A 78 -11.73 -1.59 8.25
C SER A 78 -10.29 -1.15 8.51
N ASP A 79 -9.31 -2.01 8.24
CA ASP A 79 -7.88 -1.80 8.49
C ASP A 79 -7.03 -1.85 7.22
N GLU A 80 -7.63 -2.15 6.06
CA GLU A 80 -6.93 -2.38 4.81
C GLU A 80 -6.16 -1.12 4.34
N ILE A 81 -6.70 0.08 4.56
CA ILE A 81 -6.00 1.33 4.25
C ILE A 81 -4.75 1.52 5.12
N ALA A 82 -4.85 1.22 6.42
CA ALA A 82 -3.69 1.30 7.31
C ALA A 82 -2.64 0.25 6.92
N SER A 83 -3.06 -0.97 6.60
CA SER A 83 -2.17 -2.05 6.17
C SER A 83 -1.46 -1.72 4.84
N LEU A 84 -2.18 -1.19 3.84
CA LEU A 84 -1.60 -0.73 2.57
C LEU A 84 -0.58 0.40 2.78
N ALA A 85 -0.86 1.32 3.70
CA ALA A 85 0.08 2.39 4.08
C ALA A 85 1.33 1.82 4.78
N CYS A 86 1.16 0.89 5.72
CA CYS A 86 2.27 0.19 6.39
C CYS A 86 3.15 -0.60 5.41
N LYS A 87 2.54 -1.18 4.37
CA LYS A 87 3.22 -1.86 3.25
C LYS A 87 3.86 -0.89 2.25
N LYS A 88 3.73 0.42 2.47
CA LYS A 88 4.24 1.51 1.61
C LYS A 88 3.68 1.45 0.18
N LEU A 89 2.48 0.92 -0.01
CA LEU A 89 1.83 0.79 -1.33
C LEU A 89 1.02 2.03 -1.69
N ILE A 90 0.54 2.75 -0.68
CA ILE A 90 -0.18 4.00 -0.82
C ILE A 90 0.47 5.07 0.05
N ASN A 91 0.33 6.33 -0.37
CA ASN A 91 0.75 7.48 0.39
C ASN A 91 -0.35 8.54 0.41
N VAL A 92 -0.42 9.35 1.45
CA VAL A 92 -1.38 10.46 1.51
C VAL A 92 -0.97 11.49 0.48
N ALA A 93 -1.85 11.76 -0.50
CA ALA A 93 -1.66 12.80 -1.49
C ALA A 93 -2.06 14.16 -0.90
N PHE A 94 -3.27 14.24 -0.35
CA PHE A 94 -3.76 15.43 0.36
C PHE A 94 -4.94 15.08 1.27
N LEU A 95 -5.11 15.91 2.30
CA LEU A 95 -6.23 15.85 3.23
C LEU A 95 -7.22 16.94 2.86
N ARG A 96 -8.49 16.58 2.70
CA ARG A 96 -9.56 17.56 2.53
C ARG A 96 -10.53 17.40 3.70
N GLN A 97 -10.63 18.43 4.53
CA GLN A 97 -11.75 18.52 5.45
C GLN A 97 -13.04 18.58 4.62
N GLY A 98 -14.06 17.86 5.06
CA GLY A 98 -15.39 17.99 4.51
C GLY A 98 -15.89 19.44 4.61
N GLY A 99 -16.93 19.77 3.84
CA GLY A 99 -17.58 21.07 3.93
C GLY A 99 -18.31 21.28 5.27
N ASP A 100 -19.03 22.39 5.36
CA ASP A 100 -19.69 22.85 6.60
C ASP A 100 -20.88 21.98 7.05
N TYR A 101 -21.24 20.92 6.31
CA TYR A 101 -22.42 20.10 6.61
C TYR A 101 -22.10 18.88 7.48
N VAL A 102 -22.98 18.62 8.45
CA VAL A 102 -22.95 17.43 9.31
C VAL A 102 -23.19 16.19 8.45
N GLY A 103 -22.12 15.53 8.04
CA GLY A 103 -22.15 14.43 7.07
C GLY A 103 -21.02 14.50 6.04
N ASP A 104 -20.42 15.67 5.88
CA ASP A 104 -19.19 15.86 5.11
C ASP A 104 -18.03 15.29 5.94
N GLY A 105 -17.84 13.97 5.86
CA GLY A 105 -16.76 13.26 6.52
C GLY A 105 -15.39 13.82 6.11
N GLN A 106 -14.36 13.52 6.90
CA GLN A 106 -12.99 13.79 6.48
C GLN A 106 -12.64 12.90 5.28
N PHE A 107 -12.16 13.53 4.21
CA PHE A 107 -11.75 12.87 2.98
C PHE A 107 -10.24 12.78 2.94
N VAL A 108 -9.71 11.56 2.81
CA VAL A 108 -8.28 11.35 2.63
C VAL A 108 -8.04 10.83 1.23
N TRP A 109 -7.26 11.57 0.47
CA TRP A 109 -6.84 11.17 -0.86
C TRP A 109 -5.52 10.44 -0.74
N TYR A 110 -5.49 9.19 -1.19
CA TYR A 110 -4.29 8.39 -1.27
C TYR A 110 -3.86 8.24 -2.73
N MET A 111 -2.56 8.31 -2.96
CA MET A 111 -1.93 7.98 -4.23
C MET A 111 -1.16 6.67 -4.11
N LEU A 112 -1.11 5.86 -5.17
CA LEU A 112 -0.23 4.70 -5.20
C LEU A 112 1.23 5.14 -5.26
N THR A 113 2.08 4.45 -4.51
CA THR A 113 3.53 4.60 -4.61
C THR A 113 4.06 3.81 -5.81
N GLN A 114 5.34 3.98 -6.16
CA GLN A 114 5.98 3.14 -7.17
C GLN A 114 5.88 1.64 -6.86
N GLU A 115 5.99 1.26 -5.59
CA GLU A 115 5.81 -0.14 -5.15
C GLU A 115 4.36 -0.59 -5.29
N GLY A 116 3.39 0.28 -4.94
CA GLY A 116 1.98 0.04 -5.20
C GLY A 116 1.68 -0.25 -6.67
N ILE A 117 2.25 0.56 -7.58
CA ILE A 117 2.09 0.39 -9.04
C ILE A 117 2.73 -0.92 -9.52
N LYS A 118 3.93 -1.27 -9.04
CA LYS A 118 4.58 -2.55 -9.39
C LYS A 118 3.72 -3.75 -8.98
N VAL A 119 3.18 -3.73 -7.77
CA VAL A 119 2.31 -4.79 -7.26
C VAL A 119 1.01 -4.86 -8.06
N LEU A 120 0.38 -3.72 -8.33
CA LEU A 120 -0.83 -3.61 -9.15
C LEU A 120 -0.62 -4.18 -10.57
N ASN A 121 0.51 -3.90 -11.20
CA ASN A 121 0.83 -4.42 -12.53
C ASN A 121 1.01 -5.94 -12.53
N ARG A 122 1.61 -6.52 -11.48
CA ARG A 122 1.73 -7.98 -11.32
C ARG A 122 0.37 -8.66 -11.13
N LEU A 123 -0.54 -8.03 -10.37
CA LEU A 123 -1.90 -8.54 -10.17
C LEU A 123 -2.67 -8.65 -11.50
N ASN A 124 -2.56 -7.64 -12.35
CA ASN A 124 -3.21 -7.63 -13.66
C ASN A 124 -2.68 -8.74 -14.60
N GLN A 125 -1.37 -8.99 -14.59
CA GLN A 125 -0.77 -10.08 -15.40
C GLN A 125 -1.24 -11.47 -14.96
N THR A 126 -1.62 -11.62 -13.69
CA THR A 126 -2.10 -12.90 -13.14
C THR A 126 -3.57 -13.16 -13.49
N GLN A 127 -4.35 -12.14 -13.86
CA GLN A 127 -5.75 -12.27 -14.29
C GLN A 127 -5.91 -12.49 -15.80
N SER A 128 -4.85 -12.29 -16.58
CA SER A 128 -4.83 -12.45 -18.04
C SER A 128 -4.35 -13.83 -18.53
N LEU A 129 -4.18 -14.80 -17.62
CA LEU A 129 -3.81 -16.20 -17.89
C LEU A 129 -4.95 -17.12 -17.46
#